data_AF-A0A7I8W384-F1
#
_entry.id   AF-A0A7I8W384-F1
#
_cell.length_a   1.000
_cell.length_b   1.000
_cell.length_c   1.000
_cell.angle_alpha   90.00
_cell.angle_beta   90.00
_cell.angle_gamma   90.00
#
_symmetry.space_group_name_H-M   'P 1'
#
loop_
_entity.id
_entity.type
_entity.pdbx_description
1 polymer ?
#
loop_
_entity_poly.entity_id
_entity_poly.type
_entity_poly.pdbx_seq_one_letter_code
_entity_poly.pdbx_strand_id
1 'polypeptide(L)'
;MATLNGNKKYVQGTIYGFRGERPPLSQGQGICEAKLQEVYDELTEIKDHLKRESTALSAKSREIEFREERLRLREEKILELEEKLDSVVTEETDEKINCIEREYEERLNRLKGGNEEAKKDNKRLRESMNLLGKENEGLRRQVGILEKELEKTQKKCLSLEGRVSNFERLKNPSNPLKDIKLKSQNDKPSNKIKPKLVQFKGKQLILQLLDWTSEHSKDIDECVRVLPELIDLLPEFEDSKVSPFKFIYAILQSLQANHQRSQHTATLRRLGEQIYGPRHQMASYSDTECLMLSALIILHTPLPVDQLAHALETIRNQVKNEVGRGLFLKYAGPLAITPFLRPTNKALQNKSLDIHIQMCVESTFLDNFLDSLSNDLWFRTVSLTFKDGLEADRTAEKLSVLLQKLSKDRKNKKYFDAFGFMKVAENMLKSCADQGFLALNLRSTINNLSS
;
A
#
# COMPACT_ATOMS: atom_id res chain seq x y z
N MET A 1 8.10 -17.01 44.89
CA MET A 1 8.03 -16.86 46.37
C MET A 1 6.88 -15.94 46.74
N ALA A 2 5.70 -16.50 47.01
CA ALA A 2 4.60 -15.81 47.70
C ALA A 2 3.80 -16.88 48.45
N THR A 3 4.06 -16.97 49.75
CA THR A 3 3.41 -17.89 50.69
C THR A 3 2.01 -17.40 51.03
N LEU A 4 0.98 -18.16 50.68
CA LEU A 4 -0.37 -18.00 51.23
C LEU A 4 -0.53 -18.96 52.42
N ASN A 5 -0.31 -18.40 53.61
CA ASN A 5 -0.58 -19.02 54.90
C ASN A 5 -2.10 -19.13 55.13
N GLY A 6 -2.66 -20.32 54.94
CA GLY A 6 -4.01 -20.67 55.35
C GLY A 6 -4.02 -21.25 56.77
N ASN A 7 -4.32 -20.38 57.75
CA ASN A 7 -4.54 -20.72 59.16
C ASN A 7 -5.56 -21.88 59.33
N LYS A 8 -5.09 -23.08 59.66
CA LYS A 8 -5.93 -24.13 60.26
C LYS A 8 -5.96 -23.93 61.78
N LYS A 9 -6.96 -23.19 62.27
CA LYS A 9 -7.30 -23.19 63.71
C LYS A 9 -7.95 -24.53 64.05
N TYR A 10 -7.21 -25.40 64.74
CA TYR A 10 -7.78 -26.54 65.46
C TYR A 10 -8.58 -26.01 66.64
N VAL A 11 -9.90 -26.18 66.61
CA VAL A 11 -10.76 -25.97 67.79
C VAL A 11 -10.76 -27.27 68.58
N GLN A 12 -9.98 -27.31 69.66
CA GLN A 12 -10.12 -28.32 70.71
C GLN A 12 -11.45 -28.08 71.45
N GLY A 13 -12.43 -28.95 71.22
CA GLY A 13 -13.67 -28.98 72.00
C GLY A 13 -13.49 -29.82 73.26
N THR A 14 -13.48 -29.15 74.41
CA THR A 14 -13.44 -29.73 75.76
C THR A 14 -14.70 -30.56 76.04
N ILE A 15 -14.55 -31.85 76.33
CA ILE A 15 -15.65 -32.73 76.75
C ILE A 15 -15.95 -32.46 78.23
N TYR A 16 -17.01 -31.71 78.52
CA TYR A 16 -17.57 -31.63 79.87
C TYR A 16 -18.47 -32.83 80.12
N GLY A 17 -18.08 -33.68 81.07
CA GLY A 17 -18.92 -34.74 81.61
C GLY A 17 -20.01 -34.16 82.50
N PHE A 18 -21.27 -34.49 82.20
CA PHE A 18 -22.40 -34.27 83.09
C PHE A 18 -22.80 -35.61 83.73
N ARG A 19 -22.46 -35.79 85.01
CA ARG A 19 -23.21 -36.62 85.96
C ARG A 19 -24.28 -35.72 86.58
N GLY A 20 -25.55 -36.12 86.52
CA GLY A 20 -26.63 -35.39 87.20
C GLY A 20 -28.01 -35.97 86.88
N GLU A 21 -28.43 -36.90 87.74
CA GLU A 21 -29.79 -37.23 88.21
C GLU A 21 -31.02 -37.18 87.28
N ARG A 22 -31.80 -38.28 87.34
CA ARG A 22 -33.02 -38.56 86.56
C ARG A 22 -34.27 -38.04 87.30
N PRO A 23 -35.11 -37.16 86.71
CA PRO A 23 -36.44 -36.84 87.24
C PRO A 23 -37.52 -37.80 86.69
N PRO A 24 -38.70 -37.90 87.34
CA PRO A 24 -39.67 -38.95 87.09
C PRO A 24 -40.44 -38.78 85.77
N LEU A 25 -40.76 -39.91 85.14
CA LEU A 25 -41.50 -40.01 83.89
C LEU A 25 -42.96 -39.57 84.10
N SER A 26 -43.38 -38.49 83.43
CA SER A 26 -44.79 -38.15 83.23
C SER A 26 -45.07 -37.89 81.75
N GLN A 27 -45.79 -38.82 81.12
CA GLN A 27 -46.65 -38.68 79.93
C GLN A 27 -46.26 -37.59 78.91
N GLY A 28 -45.20 -37.85 78.15
CA GLY A 28 -44.80 -37.05 76.97
C GLY A 28 -43.71 -37.70 76.09
N GLN A 29 -43.37 -38.96 76.33
CA GLN A 29 -42.07 -39.53 75.95
C GLN A 29 -41.94 -40.03 74.51
N GLY A 30 -43.04 -40.33 73.80
CA GLY A 30 -42.94 -40.81 72.40
C GLY A 30 -42.55 -39.74 71.38
N ILE A 31 -42.86 -38.46 71.65
CA ILE A 31 -42.65 -37.35 70.69
C ILE A 31 -41.23 -36.77 70.81
N CYS A 32 -40.58 -36.92 71.96
CA CYS A 32 -39.24 -36.38 72.22
C CYS A 32 -38.12 -37.32 71.74
N GLU A 33 -38.34 -38.64 71.84
CA GLU A 33 -37.39 -39.66 71.36
C GLU A 33 -37.36 -39.75 69.83
N ALA A 34 -38.51 -39.64 69.18
CA ALA A 34 -38.60 -39.63 67.72
C ALA A 34 -37.87 -38.43 67.07
N LYS A 35 -38.02 -37.22 67.64
CA LYS A 35 -37.32 -36.02 67.15
C LYS A 35 -35.81 -36.09 67.40
N LEU A 36 -35.38 -36.72 68.49
CA LEU A 36 -33.97 -36.92 68.78
C LEU A 36 -33.34 -37.91 67.78
N GLN A 37 -34.09 -38.96 67.41
CA GLN A 37 -33.66 -39.92 66.39
C GLN A 37 -33.57 -39.26 65.00
N GLU A 38 -34.53 -38.42 64.63
CA GLU A 38 -34.52 -37.65 63.38
C GLU A 38 -33.26 -36.76 63.29
N VAL A 39 -32.93 -36.02 64.35
CA VAL A 39 -31.71 -35.21 64.41
C VAL A 39 -30.44 -36.07 64.33
N TYR A 40 -30.43 -37.25 64.95
CA TYR A 40 -29.29 -38.17 64.86
C TYR A 40 -29.09 -38.73 63.45
N ASP A 41 -30.18 -39.05 62.76
CA ASP A 41 -30.16 -39.53 61.37
C ASP A 41 -29.68 -38.41 60.43
N GLU A 42 -30.18 -37.18 60.59
CA GLU A 42 -29.71 -35.99 59.85
C GLU A 42 -28.21 -35.74 60.07
N LEU A 43 -27.73 -35.79 61.31
CA LEU A 43 -26.30 -35.60 61.61
C LEU A 43 -25.43 -36.70 60.99
N THR A 44 -25.95 -37.92 60.90
CA THR A 44 -25.26 -39.04 60.26
C THR A 44 -25.20 -38.86 58.75
N GLU A 45 -26.29 -38.40 58.14
CA GLU A 45 -26.34 -38.08 56.71
C GLU A 45 -25.38 -36.92 56.35
N ILE A 46 -25.36 -35.86 57.15
CA ILE A 46 -24.42 -34.74 57.00
C ILE A 46 -22.98 -35.22 57.12
N LYS A 47 -22.67 -36.06 58.12
CA LYS A 47 -21.33 -36.63 58.31
C LYS A 47 -20.89 -37.44 57.09
N ASP A 48 -21.78 -38.25 56.53
CA ASP A 48 -21.48 -39.05 55.35
C ASP A 48 -21.34 -38.17 54.10
N HIS A 49 -22.17 -37.15 53.94
CA HIS A 49 -22.05 -36.16 52.86
C HIS A 49 -20.69 -35.45 52.91
N LEU A 50 -20.30 -34.92 54.08
CA LEU A 50 -19.01 -34.26 54.29
C LEU A 50 -17.82 -35.20 54.03
N LYS A 51 -17.94 -36.47 54.39
CA LYS A 51 -16.90 -37.46 54.10
C LYS A 51 -16.75 -37.70 52.60
N ARG A 52 -17.85 -37.84 51.86
CA ARG A 52 -17.82 -37.97 50.39
C ARG A 52 -17.23 -36.72 49.75
N GLU A 53 -17.69 -35.54 50.15
CA GLU A 53 -17.19 -34.26 49.64
C GLU A 53 -15.69 -34.08 49.93
N SER A 54 -15.23 -34.41 51.14
CA SER A 54 -13.80 -34.36 51.48
C SER A 54 -12.96 -35.30 50.62
N THR A 55 -13.46 -36.49 50.27
CA THR A 55 -12.75 -37.40 49.35
C THR A 55 -12.72 -36.88 47.92
N ALA A 56 -13.83 -36.31 47.44
CA ALA A 56 -13.93 -35.72 46.11
C ALA A 56 -12.99 -34.49 45.97
N LEU A 57 -12.92 -33.64 46.99
CA LEU A 57 -12.00 -32.51 47.03
C LEU A 57 -10.54 -32.95 47.02
N SER A 58 -10.19 -34.00 47.78
CA SER A 58 -8.82 -34.55 47.76
C SER A 58 -8.45 -35.12 46.38
N ALA A 59 -9.38 -35.80 45.70
CA ALA A 59 -9.15 -36.31 44.35
C ALA A 59 -8.95 -35.16 43.34
N LYS A 60 -9.79 -34.12 43.41
CA LYS A 60 -9.66 -32.94 42.54
C LYS A 60 -8.35 -32.17 42.79
N SER A 61 -7.90 -32.08 44.04
CA SER A 61 -6.61 -31.45 44.38
C SER A 61 -5.44 -32.16 43.68
N ARG A 62 -5.40 -33.50 43.69
CA ARG A 62 -4.34 -34.26 43.02
C ARG A 62 -4.37 -34.11 41.51
N GLU A 63 -5.56 -34.06 40.92
CA GLU A 63 -5.70 -33.84 39.47
C GLU A 63 -5.19 -32.44 39.07
N ILE A 64 -5.47 -31.43 39.89
CA ILE A 64 -4.95 -30.07 39.68
C ILE A 64 -3.43 -30.07 39.78
N GLU A 65 -2.84 -30.71 40.79
CA GLU A 65 -1.37 -30.82 40.94
C GLU A 65 -0.71 -31.48 39.71
N PHE A 66 -1.29 -32.56 39.18
CA PHE A 66 -0.77 -33.20 37.97
C PHE A 66 -0.86 -32.30 36.74
N ARG A 67 -1.98 -31.57 36.60
CA ARG A 67 -2.17 -30.61 35.51
C ARG A 67 -1.20 -29.43 35.61
N GLU A 68 -0.96 -28.92 36.80
CA GLU A 68 -0.02 -27.82 37.07
C GLU A 68 1.41 -28.23 36.71
N GLU A 69 1.85 -29.43 37.09
CA GLU A 69 3.18 -29.93 36.73
C GLU A 69 3.36 -30.07 35.22
N ARG A 70 2.35 -30.60 34.51
CA ARG A 70 2.39 -30.71 33.05
C ARG A 70 2.42 -29.34 32.36
N LEU A 71 1.73 -28.35 32.91
CA LEU A 71 1.77 -26.97 32.40
C LEU A 71 3.16 -26.36 32.62
N ARG A 72 3.74 -26.55 33.80
CA ARG A 72 5.08 -26.07 34.14
C ARG A 72 6.15 -26.59 33.16
N LEU A 73 6.13 -27.89 32.86
CA LEU A 73 7.06 -28.49 31.89
C LEU A 73 6.89 -27.93 30.47
N ARG A 74 5.65 -27.60 30.08
CA ARG A 74 5.37 -26.99 28.78
C ARG A 74 5.84 -25.53 28.73
N GLU A 75 5.65 -24.77 29.81
CA GLU A 75 6.13 -23.39 29.94
C GLU A 75 7.66 -23.34 29.87
N GLU A 76 8.35 -24.23 30.58
CA GLU A 76 9.82 -24.35 30.51
C GLU A 76 10.30 -24.64 29.07
N LYS A 77 9.62 -25.53 28.36
CA LYS A 77 9.98 -25.83 26.96
C LYS A 77 9.73 -24.66 26.02
N ILE A 78 8.68 -23.87 26.26
CA ILE A 78 8.39 -22.66 25.50
C ILE A 78 9.50 -21.63 25.70
N LEU A 79 9.93 -21.40 26.95
CA LEU A 79 11.02 -20.48 27.26
C LEU A 79 12.33 -20.89 26.55
N GLU A 80 12.67 -22.18 26.55
CA GLU A 80 13.86 -22.69 25.84
C GLU A 80 13.79 -22.46 24.32
N LEU A 81 12.59 -22.57 23.74
CA LEU A 81 12.39 -22.32 22.31
C LEU A 81 12.39 -20.83 21.98
N GLU A 82 11.86 -19.98 22.86
CA GLU A 82 11.91 -18.52 22.72
C GLU A 82 13.36 -18.03 22.73
N GLU A 83 14.20 -18.51 23.67
CA GLU A 83 15.62 -18.15 23.72
C GLU A 83 16.38 -18.55 22.45
N LYS A 84 16.12 -19.76 21.93
CA LYS A 84 16.72 -20.22 20.67
C LYS A 84 16.25 -19.42 19.48
N LEU A 85 14.97 -19.06 19.44
CA LEU A 85 14.41 -18.24 18.37
C LEU A 85 15.04 -16.86 18.38
N ASP A 86 15.18 -16.23 19.54
CA ASP A 86 15.84 -14.93 19.69
C ASP A 86 17.31 -14.98 19.23
N SER A 87 18.05 -16.03 19.59
CA SER A 87 19.43 -16.23 19.12
C SER A 87 19.51 -16.33 17.59
N VAL A 88 18.64 -17.11 16.95
CA VAL A 88 18.64 -17.27 15.49
C VAL A 88 18.21 -15.98 14.79
N VAL A 89 17.19 -15.30 15.30
CA VAL A 89 16.70 -14.04 14.73
C VAL A 89 17.78 -12.96 14.81
N THR A 90 18.45 -12.84 15.95
CA THR A 90 19.53 -11.85 16.13
C THR A 90 20.71 -12.11 15.18
N GLU A 91 21.17 -13.35 15.08
CA GLU A 91 22.22 -13.74 14.13
C GLU A 91 21.83 -13.45 12.67
N GLU A 92 20.62 -13.84 12.24
CA GLU A 92 20.15 -13.54 10.88
C GLU A 92 20.02 -12.03 10.61
N THR A 93 19.60 -11.26 11.61
CA THR A 93 19.48 -9.80 11.46
C THR A 93 20.86 -9.15 11.32
N ASP A 94 21.83 -9.57 12.14
CA ASP A 94 23.19 -9.04 12.09
C ASP A 94 23.88 -9.41 10.77
N GLU A 95 23.70 -10.64 10.28
CA GLU A 95 24.22 -11.04 8.96
C GLU A 95 23.62 -10.22 7.82
N LYS A 96 22.30 -9.96 7.84
CA LYS A 96 21.62 -9.14 6.83
C LYS A 96 22.10 -7.69 6.89
N ILE A 97 22.25 -7.11 8.08
CA ILE A 97 22.79 -5.75 8.27
C ILE A 97 24.21 -5.67 7.71
N ASN A 98 25.10 -6.59 8.09
CA ASN A 98 26.49 -6.63 7.63
C ASN A 98 26.63 -6.86 6.11
N CYS A 99 25.70 -7.60 5.51
CA CYS A 99 25.65 -7.76 4.05
C CYS A 99 25.29 -6.44 3.36
N ILE A 100 24.23 -5.78 3.84
CA ILE A 100 23.74 -4.51 3.31
C ILE A 100 24.80 -3.41 3.45
N GLU A 101 25.47 -3.31 4.60
CA GLU A 101 26.53 -2.32 4.83
C GLU A 101 27.69 -2.47 3.84
N ARG A 102 28.13 -3.72 3.58
CA ARG A 102 29.18 -4.01 2.58
C ARG A 102 28.75 -3.60 1.17
N GLU A 103 27.52 -3.94 0.77
CA GLU A 103 27.00 -3.55 -0.55
C GLU A 103 26.93 -2.04 -0.73
N TYR A 104 26.51 -1.31 0.31
CA TYR A 104 26.50 0.15 0.31
C TYR A 104 27.90 0.74 0.22
N GLU A 105 28.87 0.21 0.97
CA GLU A 105 30.25 0.68 0.96
C GLU A 105 30.91 0.45 -0.41
N GLU A 106 30.70 -0.72 -1.01
CA GLU A 106 31.14 -0.99 -2.38
C GLU A 106 30.49 -0.05 -3.40
N ARG A 107 29.17 0.18 -3.28
CA ARG A 107 28.45 1.08 -4.19
C ARG A 107 28.93 2.52 -4.05
N LEU A 108 29.22 2.97 -2.83
CA LEU A 108 29.80 4.27 -2.55
C LEU A 108 31.18 4.41 -3.21
N ASN A 109 32.02 3.39 -3.09
CA ASN A 109 33.36 3.37 -3.71
C ASN A 109 33.28 3.37 -5.24
N ARG A 110 32.37 2.59 -5.84
CA ARG A 110 32.11 2.59 -7.29
C ARG A 110 31.65 3.96 -7.79
N LEU A 111 30.72 4.61 -7.09
CA LEU A 111 30.22 5.93 -7.46
C LEU A 111 31.29 7.02 -7.31
N LYS A 112 32.07 6.99 -6.22
CA LYS A 112 33.21 7.90 -6.04
C LYS A 112 34.22 7.76 -7.17
N GLY A 113 34.61 6.52 -7.51
CA GLY A 113 35.54 6.24 -8.61
C GLY A 113 35.01 6.72 -9.96
N GLY A 114 33.75 6.42 -10.28
CA GLY A 114 33.11 6.87 -11.52
C GLY A 114 33.00 8.40 -11.63
N ASN A 115 32.75 9.09 -10.52
CA ASN A 115 32.71 10.55 -10.50
C ASN A 115 34.08 11.18 -10.75
N GLU A 116 35.15 10.63 -10.16
CA GLU A 116 36.51 11.13 -10.41
C GLU A 116 36.94 10.91 -11.86
N GLU A 117 36.58 9.78 -12.48
CA GLU A 117 36.88 9.56 -13.91
C GLU A 117 36.06 10.50 -14.81
N ALA A 118 34.77 10.69 -14.51
CA ALA A 118 33.92 11.64 -15.23
C ALA A 118 34.42 13.09 -15.12
N LYS A 119 35.03 13.48 -13.98
CA LYS A 119 35.70 14.79 -13.83
C LYS A 119 36.90 14.91 -14.76
N LYS A 120 37.75 13.89 -14.84
CA LYS A 120 38.91 13.88 -15.76
C LYS A 120 38.46 13.98 -17.21
N ASP A 121 37.45 13.21 -17.61
CA ASP A 121 36.94 13.25 -18.97
C ASP A 121 36.29 14.59 -19.32
N ASN A 122 35.55 15.20 -18.39
CA ASN A 122 35.05 16.56 -18.58
C ASN A 122 36.16 17.59 -18.77
N LYS A 123 37.27 17.45 -18.03
CA LYS A 123 38.44 18.32 -18.20
C LYS A 123 39.05 18.14 -19.59
N ARG A 124 39.26 16.89 -20.03
CA ARG A 124 39.77 16.56 -21.38
C ARG A 124 38.86 17.11 -22.49
N LEU A 125 37.54 16.96 -22.35
CA LEU A 125 36.57 17.46 -23.32
C LEU A 125 36.57 18.99 -23.40
N ARG A 126 36.69 19.69 -22.26
CA ARG A 126 36.82 21.16 -22.25
C ARG A 126 38.09 21.61 -22.97
N GLU A 127 39.21 20.94 -22.74
CA GLU A 127 40.48 21.22 -23.42
C GLU A 127 40.36 20.99 -24.94
N SER A 128 39.76 19.87 -25.35
CA SER A 128 39.48 19.57 -26.77
C SER A 128 38.56 20.62 -27.41
N MET A 129 37.48 21.01 -26.73
CA MET A 129 36.55 22.03 -27.22
C MET A 129 37.24 23.39 -27.42
N ASN A 130 38.14 23.76 -26.50
CA ASN A 130 38.92 24.99 -26.63
C ASN A 130 39.88 24.94 -27.82
N LEU A 131 40.49 23.78 -28.10
CA LEU A 131 41.36 23.60 -29.26
C LEU A 131 40.58 23.73 -30.58
N LEU A 132 39.45 23.04 -30.69
CA LEU A 132 38.55 23.14 -31.86
C LEU A 132 38.03 24.57 -32.06
N GLY A 133 37.79 25.31 -30.97
CA GLY A 133 37.45 26.73 -31.03
C GLY A 133 38.53 27.56 -31.72
N LYS A 134 39.80 27.36 -31.34
CA LYS A 134 40.96 28.05 -31.95
C LYS A 134 41.14 27.68 -33.42
N GLU A 135 41.01 26.40 -33.77
CA GLU A 135 41.09 25.94 -35.17
C GLU A 135 39.97 26.53 -36.02
N ASN A 136 38.73 26.54 -35.51
CA ASN A 136 37.59 27.16 -36.20
C ASN A 136 37.78 28.66 -36.42
N GLU A 137 38.36 29.39 -35.46
CA GLU A 137 38.74 30.79 -35.69
C GLU A 137 39.79 30.92 -36.80
N GLY A 138 40.78 30.03 -36.83
CA GLY A 138 41.79 29.96 -37.89
C GLY A 138 41.17 29.76 -39.27
N LEU A 139 40.27 28.79 -39.40
CA LEU A 139 39.54 28.50 -40.64
C LEU A 139 38.68 29.69 -41.08
N ARG A 140 37.98 30.36 -40.14
CA ARG A 140 37.20 31.58 -40.47
C ARG A 140 38.09 32.69 -41.04
N ARG A 141 39.30 32.89 -40.49
CA ARG A 141 40.26 33.86 -41.03
C ARG A 141 40.70 33.47 -42.45
N GLN A 142 41.01 32.19 -42.69
CA GLN A 142 41.40 31.71 -44.02
C GLN A 142 40.28 31.87 -45.06
N VAL A 143 39.05 31.49 -44.70
CA VAL A 143 37.86 31.68 -45.55
C VAL A 143 37.71 33.15 -45.92
N GLY A 144 37.83 34.07 -44.96
CA GLY A 144 37.74 35.51 -45.23
C GLY A 144 38.85 36.06 -46.13
N ILE A 145 40.05 35.45 -46.14
CA ILE A 145 41.12 35.80 -47.09
C ILE A 145 40.75 35.33 -48.49
N LEU A 146 40.33 34.07 -48.63
CA LEU A 146 39.93 33.48 -49.91
C LEU A 146 38.73 34.20 -50.54
N GLU A 147 37.75 34.62 -49.73
CA GLU A 147 36.62 35.44 -50.20
C GLU A 147 37.08 36.76 -50.83
N LYS A 148 38.06 37.44 -50.21
CA LYS A 148 38.64 38.68 -50.77
C LYS A 148 39.41 38.44 -52.06
N GLU A 149 40.13 37.31 -52.17
CA GLU A 149 40.82 36.94 -53.40
C GLU A 149 39.85 36.57 -54.53
N LEU A 150 38.78 35.85 -54.19
CA LEU A 150 37.69 35.53 -55.10
C LEU A 150 37.06 36.82 -55.64
N GLU A 151 36.75 37.77 -54.76
CA GLU A 151 36.17 39.07 -55.16
C GLU A 151 37.10 39.85 -56.12
N LYS A 152 38.42 39.88 -55.83
CA LYS A 152 39.42 40.49 -56.71
C LYS A 152 39.47 39.82 -58.08
N THR A 153 39.43 38.49 -58.10
CA THR A 153 39.51 37.70 -59.34
C THR A 153 38.23 37.87 -60.16
N GLN A 154 37.07 37.87 -59.51
CA GLN A 154 35.78 38.11 -60.14
C GLN A 154 35.70 39.51 -60.78
N LYS A 155 36.21 40.54 -60.10
CA LYS A 155 36.35 41.90 -60.68
C LYS A 155 37.23 41.92 -61.94
N LYS A 156 38.32 41.15 -61.95
CA LYS A 156 39.18 41.00 -63.15
C LYS A 156 38.45 40.26 -64.28
N CYS A 157 37.73 39.18 -63.98
CA CYS A 157 36.92 38.47 -64.96
C CYS A 157 35.87 39.39 -65.60
N LEU A 158 35.10 40.14 -64.80
CA LEU A 158 34.11 41.10 -65.32
C LEU A 158 34.74 42.16 -66.23
N SER A 159 35.93 42.65 -65.86
CA SER A 159 36.68 43.60 -66.69
C SER A 159 37.12 42.97 -68.02
N LEU A 160 37.61 41.73 -68.00
CA LEU A 160 38.01 41.00 -69.20
C LEU A 160 36.80 40.64 -70.08
N GLU A 161 35.69 40.20 -69.50
CA GLU A 161 34.42 39.97 -70.19
C GLU A 161 33.94 41.24 -70.90
N GLY A 162 33.99 42.40 -70.23
CA GLY A 162 33.67 43.68 -70.86
C GLY A 162 34.60 44.02 -72.03
N ARG A 163 35.90 43.73 -71.92
CA ARG A 163 36.86 43.91 -73.02
C ARG A 163 36.59 42.96 -74.18
N VAL A 164 36.32 41.68 -73.89
CA VAL A 164 35.99 40.66 -74.90
C VAL A 164 34.69 41.05 -75.62
N SER A 165 33.65 41.45 -74.89
CA SER A 165 32.39 41.93 -75.49
C SER A 165 32.60 43.14 -76.40
N ASN A 166 33.47 44.08 -76.01
CA ASN A 166 33.85 45.21 -76.86
C ASN A 166 34.61 44.76 -78.12
N PHE A 167 35.54 43.81 -78.02
CA PHE A 167 36.24 43.25 -79.18
C PHE A 167 35.32 42.44 -80.10
N GLU A 168 34.36 41.70 -79.55
CA GLU A 168 33.35 40.96 -80.31
C GLU A 168 32.43 41.91 -81.10
N ARG A 169 32.07 43.06 -80.53
CA ARG A 169 31.33 44.13 -81.23
C ARG A 169 32.12 44.78 -82.37
N LEU A 170 33.44 44.87 -82.25
CA LEU A 170 34.34 45.39 -83.29
C LEU A 170 34.61 44.38 -84.41
N LYS A 171 34.53 43.07 -84.13
CA LYS A 171 34.83 42.01 -85.10
C LYS A 171 33.64 41.62 -86.00
N ASN A 172 32.39 41.87 -85.57
CA ASN A 172 31.18 41.56 -86.32
C ASN A 172 30.21 42.76 -86.34
N PRO A 173 30.18 43.60 -87.39
CA PRO A 173 29.26 44.74 -87.47
C PRO A 173 27.78 44.38 -87.69
N SER A 174 27.42 43.11 -87.86
CA SER A 174 26.04 42.71 -88.20
C SER A 174 25.66 41.34 -87.65
N ASN A 175 25.14 41.26 -86.42
CA ASN A 175 23.84 40.63 -86.10
C ASN A 175 23.60 40.59 -84.57
N PRO A 176 22.41 40.99 -84.06
CA PRO A 176 22.07 40.90 -82.65
C PRO A 176 21.35 39.58 -82.39
N LEU A 177 22.00 38.55 -81.82
CA LEU A 177 21.31 37.43 -81.13
C LEU A 177 22.33 36.43 -80.56
N LYS A 178 22.49 36.41 -79.23
CA LYS A 178 22.31 35.24 -78.35
C LYS A 178 22.85 35.57 -76.95
N ASP A 179 21.99 36.16 -76.12
CA ASP A 179 22.12 36.09 -74.67
C ASP A 179 21.91 34.63 -74.23
N ILE A 180 22.96 33.81 -74.27
CA ILE A 180 23.00 32.61 -73.46
C ILE A 180 23.40 33.06 -72.05
N LYS A 181 22.42 33.54 -71.29
CA LYS A 181 22.51 33.60 -69.83
C LYS A 181 22.57 32.16 -69.33
N LEU A 182 23.77 31.64 -69.09
CA LEU A 182 23.97 30.65 -68.05
C LEU A 182 23.62 31.33 -66.71
N LYS A 183 22.34 31.27 -66.35
CA LYS A 183 21.92 31.47 -64.97
C LYS A 183 22.53 30.34 -64.16
N SER A 184 23.62 30.61 -63.44
CA SER A 184 23.88 29.87 -62.20
C SER A 184 22.71 30.19 -61.27
N GLN A 185 21.71 29.31 -61.25
CA GLN A 185 20.75 29.29 -60.16
C GLN A 185 21.56 29.02 -58.89
N ASN A 186 21.70 30.06 -58.07
CA ASN A 186 21.93 29.92 -56.65
C ASN A 186 20.74 29.13 -56.09
N ASP A 187 20.90 27.81 -55.98
CA ASP A 187 20.12 27.04 -55.03
C ASP A 187 20.50 27.55 -53.64
N LYS A 188 19.60 28.33 -53.02
CA LYS A 188 19.59 28.49 -51.57
C LYS A 188 19.31 27.10 -50.99
N PRO A 189 20.19 26.49 -50.19
CA PRO A 189 19.76 25.37 -49.39
C PRO A 189 18.85 25.92 -48.28
N SER A 190 17.54 25.81 -48.47
CA SER A 190 16.56 25.96 -47.40
C SER A 190 16.61 24.74 -46.48
N ASN A 191 17.74 24.50 -45.84
CA ASN A 191 17.80 23.57 -44.72
C ASN A 191 17.42 24.34 -43.45
N LYS A 192 16.11 24.47 -43.23
CA LYS A 192 15.59 24.53 -41.85
C LYS A 192 15.87 23.17 -41.23
N ILE A 193 17.08 23.01 -40.70
CA ILE A 193 17.39 21.96 -39.74
C ILE A 193 16.53 22.27 -38.52
N LYS A 194 15.39 21.58 -38.40
CA LYS A 194 14.71 21.48 -37.11
C LYS A 194 15.75 20.91 -36.14
N PRO A 195 16.04 21.54 -35.00
CA PRO A 195 16.91 20.92 -34.01
C PRO A 195 16.22 19.63 -33.59
N LYS A 196 16.80 18.49 -33.96
CA LYS A 196 16.50 17.23 -33.29
C LYS A 196 16.90 17.45 -31.84
N LEU A 197 15.89 17.49 -30.96
CA LEU A 197 16.10 17.52 -29.53
C LEU A 197 17.03 16.35 -29.19
N VAL A 198 18.22 16.69 -28.71
CA VAL A 198 19.25 15.73 -28.30
C VAL A 198 18.59 14.83 -27.25
N GLN A 199 18.52 13.52 -27.52
CA GLN A 199 18.09 12.53 -26.53
C GLN A 199 18.96 12.70 -25.28
N PHE A 200 18.35 13.23 -24.23
CA PHE A 200 19.04 13.75 -23.06
C PHE A 200 19.17 12.65 -22.01
N LYS A 201 20.36 12.47 -21.44
CA LYS A 201 20.61 11.62 -20.24
C LYS A 201 19.81 12.06 -19.00
N GLY A 202 19.03 13.15 -19.07
CA GLY A 202 18.23 13.67 -17.96
C GLY A 202 16.94 12.91 -17.67
N LYS A 203 16.37 12.15 -18.63
CA LYS A 203 15.15 11.36 -18.36
C LYS A 203 15.37 10.33 -17.25
N GLN A 204 16.52 9.66 -17.27
CA GLN A 204 16.89 8.69 -16.24
C GLN A 204 17.10 9.36 -14.86
N LEU A 205 17.68 10.56 -14.84
CA LEU A 205 17.86 11.33 -13.61
C LEU A 205 16.51 11.77 -13.04
N ILE A 206 15.59 12.22 -13.89
CA ILE A 206 14.22 12.57 -13.48
C ILE A 206 13.51 11.35 -12.87
N LEU A 207 13.58 10.18 -13.52
CA LEU A 207 12.99 8.96 -12.97
C LEU A 207 13.57 8.59 -11.60
N GLN A 208 14.89 8.68 -11.43
CA GLN A 208 15.55 8.43 -10.14
C GLN A 208 15.15 9.45 -9.07
N LEU A 209 15.00 10.72 -9.43
CA LEU A 209 14.52 11.76 -8.52
C LEU A 209 13.06 11.50 -8.10
N LEU A 210 12.21 11.10 -9.04
CA LEU A 210 10.81 10.74 -8.76
C LEU A 210 10.72 9.54 -7.80
N ASP A 211 11.51 8.49 -8.03
CA ASP A 211 11.59 7.34 -7.13
C ASP A 211 12.07 7.78 -5.74
N TRP A 212 13.19 8.49 -5.66
CA TRP A 212 13.76 8.94 -4.38
C TRP A 212 12.79 9.83 -3.59
N THR A 213 12.15 10.79 -4.26
CA THR A 213 11.19 11.70 -3.62
C THR A 213 9.92 10.98 -3.18
N SER A 214 9.44 10.00 -3.94
CA SER A 214 8.25 9.22 -3.56
C SER A 214 8.46 8.38 -2.30
N GLU A 215 9.71 7.97 -2.02
CA GLU A 215 10.05 7.14 -0.87
C GLU A 215 10.55 7.94 0.35
N HIS A 216 11.20 9.09 0.13
CA HIS A 216 11.97 9.78 1.18
C HIS A 216 11.53 11.22 1.47
N SER A 217 10.66 11.82 0.65
CA SER A 217 10.27 13.22 0.85
C SER A 217 9.29 13.38 2.01
N LYS A 218 9.67 14.16 3.02
CA LYS A 218 8.79 14.56 4.13
C LYS A 218 7.76 15.62 3.70
N ASP A 219 8.09 16.38 2.67
CA ASP A 219 7.32 17.53 2.17
C ASP A 219 6.70 17.21 0.80
N ILE A 220 6.23 15.96 0.61
CA ILE A 220 5.65 15.50 -0.66
C ILE A 220 4.38 16.29 -1.06
N ASP A 221 3.72 16.95 -0.11
CA ASP A 221 2.63 17.90 -0.37
C ASP A 221 3.09 19.17 -1.09
N GLU A 222 4.32 19.65 -0.84
CA GLU A 222 4.87 20.80 -1.56
C GLU A 222 5.11 20.50 -3.06
N CYS A 223 5.27 19.22 -3.40
CA CYS A 223 5.45 18.72 -4.76
C CYS A 223 4.17 18.76 -5.61
N VAL A 224 3.01 19.10 -5.04
CA VAL A 224 1.77 19.30 -5.82
C VAL A 224 1.96 20.37 -6.90
N ARG A 225 2.83 21.35 -6.65
CA ARG A 225 3.15 22.42 -7.59
C ARG A 225 3.76 21.94 -8.91
N VAL A 226 4.44 20.79 -8.91
CA VAL A 226 5.05 20.21 -10.13
C VAL A 226 4.14 19.22 -10.84
N LEU A 227 2.96 18.94 -10.28
CA LEU A 227 2.02 17.98 -10.85
C LEU A 227 1.52 18.38 -12.25
N PRO A 228 1.18 19.65 -12.55
CA PRO A 228 0.77 20.05 -13.90
C PRO A 228 1.83 19.79 -14.97
N GLU A 229 3.09 20.09 -14.69
CA GLU A 229 4.21 19.85 -15.59
C GLU A 229 4.50 18.35 -15.75
N LEU A 230 4.40 17.59 -14.66
CA LEU A 230 4.57 16.13 -14.71
C LEU A 230 3.49 15.44 -15.54
N ILE A 231 2.23 15.90 -15.42
CA ILE A 231 1.10 15.50 -16.28
C ILE A 231 1.50 15.71 -17.75
N ASP A 232 1.97 16.89 -18.12
CA ASP A 232 2.40 17.16 -19.50
C ASP A 232 3.52 16.24 -20.02
N LEU A 233 4.40 15.79 -19.13
CA LEU A 233 5.49 14.86 -19.43
C LEU A 233 5.10 13.38 -19.39
N LEU A 234 3.93 13.02 -18.86
CA LEU A 234 3.47 11.61 -18.79
C LEU A 234 3.62 10.85 -20.12
N PRO A 235 3.21 11.40 -21.29
CA PRO A 235 3.34 10.71 -22.57
C PRO A 235 4.78 10.53 -23.05
N GLU A 236 5.73 11.25 -22.46
CA GLU A 236 7.15 11.11 -22.79
C GLU A 236 7.79 9.96 -22.02
N PHE A 237 7.23 9.55 -20.87
CA PHE A 237 7.62 8.34 -20.19
C PHE A 237 7.04 7.15 -20.95
N GLU A 238 7.90 6.20 -21.33
CA GLU A 238 7.42 4.97 -21.96
C GLU A 238 6.48 4.24 -20.99
N ASP A 239 5.47 3.53 -21.52
CA ASP A 239 4.41 2.80 -20.80
C ASP A 239 4.90 1.75 -19.75
N SER A 240 6.21 1.66 -19.49
CA SER A 240 6.84 0.68 -18.60
C SER A 240 7.61 1.30 -17.42
N LYS A 241 7.50 2.61 -17.18
CA LYS A 241 8.19 3.27 -16.05
C LYS A 241 7.25 3.53 -14.89
N VAL A 242 7.52 2.87 -13.77
CA VAL A 242 6.71 2.95 -12.54
C VAL A 242 6.94 4.25 -11.75
N SER A 243 8.12 4.87 -11.86
CA SER A 243 8.53 6.01 -11.03
C SER A 243 7.55 7.20 -11.09
N PRO A 244 7.06 7.64 -12.27
CA PRO A 244 6.09 8.73 -12.34
C PRO A 244 4.77 8.39 -11.65
N PHE A 245 4.28 7.16 -11.79
CA PHE A 245 3.04 6.73 -11.14
C PHE A 245 3.21 6.62 -9.62
N LYS A 246 4.34 6.12 -9.12
CA LYS A 246 4.66 6.08 -7.68
C LYS A 246 4.64 7.48 -7.08
N PHE A 247 5.35 8.41 -7.72
CA PHE A 247 5.44 9.79 -7.27
C PHE A 247 4.09 10.50 -7.28
N ILE A 248 3.33 10.37 -8.38
CA ILE A 248 1.98 10.95 -8.48
C ILE A 248 1.08 10.38 -7.38
N TYR A 249 1.11 9.07 -7.17
CA TYR A 249 0.28 8.44 -6.15
C TYR A 249 0.65 8.89 -4.73
N ALA A 250 1.94 9.05 -4.43
CA ALA A 250 2.41 9.60 -3.16
C ALA A 250 1.89 11.04 -2.91
N ILE A 251 1.90 11.89 -3.95
CA ILE A 251 1.29 13.23 -3.87
C ILE A 251 -0.22 13.13 -3.55
N LEU A 252 -0.95 12.22 -4.20
CA LEU A 252 -2.38 12.06 -3.97
C LEU A 252 -2.71 11.58 -2.55
N GLN A 253 -1.90 10.67 -2.01
CA GLN A 253 -2.02 10.21 -0.62
C GLN A 253 -1.80 11.37 0.36
N SER A 254 -0.78 12.20 0.12
CA SER A 254 -0.50 13.37 0.96
C SER A 254 -1.61 14.43 0.90
N LEU A 255 -2.09 14.75 -0.31
CA LEU A 255 -3.23 15.64 -0.50
C LEU A 255 -4.50 15.15 0.23
N GLN A 256 -4.69 13.83 0.29
CA GLN A 256 -5.81 13.23 1.01
C GLN A 256 -5.63 13.34 2.53
N ALA A 257 -4.43 13.06 3.05
CA ALA A 257 -4.13 13.21 4.47
C ALA A 257 -4.31 14.67 4.95
N ASN A 258 -3.89 15.63 4.14
CA ASN A 258 -3.95 17.06 4.44
C ASN A 258 -5.30 17.73 4.08
N HIS A 259 -6.28 16.97 3.59
CA HIS A 259 -7.61 17.48 3.21
C HIS A 259 -7.57 18.60 2.13
N GLN A 260 -6.55 18.61 1.28
CA GLN A 260 -6.31 19.66 0.27
C GLN A 260 -6.84 19.29 -1.13
N ARG A 261 -7.35 18.07 -1.34
CA ARG A 261 -7.78 17.58 -2.67
C ARG A 261 -8.78 18.49 -3.39
N SER A 262 -9.70 19.15 -2.67
CA SER A 262 -10.70 20.04 -3.26
C SER A 262 -10.07 21.25 -3.96
N GLN A 263 -8.92 21.72 -3.50
CA GLN A 263 -8.19 22.88 -4.05
C GLN A 263 -7.56 22.57 -5.42
N HIS A 264 -7.36 21.29 -5.75
CA HIS A 264 -6.68 20.84 -6.96
C HIS A 264 -7.58 20.07 -7.93
N THR A 265 -8.90 20.20 -7.80
CA THR A 265 -9.89 19.42 -8.56
C THR A 265 -9.65 19.43 -10.08
N ALA A 266 -9.32 20.58 -10.67
CA ALA A 266 -9.06 20.71 -12.11
C ALA A 266 -7.80 19.94 -12.56
N THR A 267 -6.69 20.08 -11.83
CA THR A 267 -5.44 19.35 -12.10
C THR A 267 -5.63 17.84 -11.93
N LEU A 268 -6.34 17.42 -10.88
CA LEU A 268 -6.66 16.01 -10.64
C LEU A 268 -7.57 15.45 -11.73
N ARG A 269 -8.54 16.21 -12.24
CA ARG A 269 -9.36 15.78 -13.37
C ARG A 269 -8.49 15.56 -14.62
N ARG A 270 -7.65 16.53 -14.96
CA ARG A 270 -6.73 16.46 -16.11
C ARG A 270 -5.80 15.25 -16.00
N LEU A 271 -5.24 14.99 -14.82
CA LEU A 271 -4.43 13.81 -14.53
C LEU A 271 -5.19 12.51 -14.84
N GLY A 272 -6.42 12.40 -14.30
CA GLY A 272 -7.26 11.23 -14.52
C GLY A 272 -7.57 11.01 -16.01
N GLU A 273 -7.96 12.07 -16.72
CA GLU A 273 -8.26 12.01 -18.15
C GLU A 273 -7.04 11.61 -18.99
N GLN A 274 -5.85 12.04 -18.61
CA GLN A 274 -4.63 11.69 -19.32
C GLN A 274 -4.20 10.24 -19.08
N ILE A 275 -4.32 9.74 -17.85
CA ILE A 275 -4.03 8.35 -17.51
C ILE A 275 -5.08 7.41 -18.13
N TYR A 276 -6.35 7.81 -18.15
CA TYR A 276 -7.43 7.01 -18.74
C TYR A 276 -7.49 7.10 -20.27
N GLY A 277 -6.97 8.18 -20.86
CA GLY A 277 -7.15 8.53 -22.26
C GLY A 277 -6.67 7.49 -23.28
N PRO A 278 -7.01 7.66 -24.57
CA PRO A 278 -6.87 6.65 -25.62
C PRO A 278 -5.43 6.19 -25.91
N ARG A 279 -4.41 6.90 -25.43
CA ARG A 279 -2.99 6.49 -25.54
C ARG A 279 -2.54 5.56 -24.41
N HIS A 280 -3.28 5.51 -23.30
CA HIS A 280 -2.91 4.79 -22.07
C HIS A 280 -4.05 3.89 -21.57
N GLN A 281 -4.91 3.42 -22.48
CA GLN A 281 -5.88 2.37 -22.12
C GLN A 281 -5.14 1.30 -21.35
N MET A 282 -5.62 0.97 -20.15
CA MET A 282 -4.82 0.26 -19.14
C MET A 282 -4.19 -1.03 -19.67
N ALA A 283 -4.73 -1.66 -20.71
CA ALA A 283 -4.12 -2.79 -21.41
C ALA A 283 -2.72 -2.54 -22.04
N SER A 284 -2.26 -1.28 -22.20
CA SER A 284 -0.95 -0.94 -22.76
C SER A 284 0.21 -1.15 -21.77
N TYR A 285 -0.08 -1.10 -20.46
CA TYR A 285 0.93 -1.29 -19.43
C TYR A 285 1.28 -2.78 -19.32
N SER A 286 2.50 -3.15 -19.71
CA SER A 286 3.01 -4.51 -19.53
C SER A 286 3.39 -4.80 -18.07
N ASP A 287 3.59 -3.75 -17.26
CA ASP A 287 3.98 -3.87 -15.86
C ASP A 287 2.78 -3.85 -14.91
N THR A 288 2.76 -4.83 -14.01
CA THR A 288 1.70 -5.05 -13.00
C THR A 288 1.67 -3.91 -11.97
N GLU A 289 2.84 -3.34 -11.62
CA GLU A 289 2.91 -2.23 -10.67
C GLU A 289 2.37 -0.93 -11.27
N CYS A 290 2.75 -0.60 -12.52
CA CYS A 290 2.14 0.48 -13.29
C CYS A 290 0.62 0.36 -13.39
N LEU A 291 0.10 -0.83 -13.74
CA LEU A 291 -1.34 -1.11 -13.83
C LEU A 291 -2.08 -0.83 -12.52
N MET A 292 -1.51 -1.31 -11.40
CA MET A 292 -2.10 -1.10 -10.08
C MET A 292 -2.14 0.39 -9.73
N LEU A 293 -1.00 1.09 -9.85
CA LEU A 293 -0.89 2.50 -9.50
C LEU A 293 -1.78 3.39 -10.37
N SER A 294 -1.79 3.18 -11.69
CA SER A 294 -2.64 3.95 -12.60
C SER A 294 -4.13 3.77 -12.30
N ALA A 295 -4.57 2.55 -11.95
CA ALA A 295 -5.96 2.29 -11.56
C ALA A 295 -6.30 2.98 -10.23
N LEU A 296 -5.41 2.91 -9.23
CA LEU A 296 -5.59 3.61 -7.97
C LEU A 296 -5.61 5.13 -8.17
N ILE A 297 -4.70 5.70 -8.96
CA ILE A 297 -4.69 7.14 -9.29
C ILE A 297 -6.03 7.55 -9.91
N ILE A 298 -6.57 6.78 -10.85
CA ILE A 298 -7.89 7.05 -11.44
C ILE A 298 -8.96 7.17 -10.34
N LEU A 299 -8.98 6.27 -9.36
CA LEU A 299 -9.92 6.34 -8.23
C LEU A 299 -9.73 7.58 -7.34
N HIS A 300 -8.53 8.17 -7.34
CA HIS A 300 -8.22 9.43 -6.68
C HIS A 300 -8.47 10.68 -7.56
N THR A 301 -9.11 10.54 -8.71
CA THR A 301 -9.44 11.68 -9.59
C THR A 301 -10.94 11.82 -9.82
N PRO A 302 -11.46 13.04 -10.03
CA PRO A 302 -12.90 13.30 -10.17
C PRO A 302 -13.40 12.97 -11.59
N LEU A 303 -13.33 11.69 -11.95
CA LEU A 303 -13.74 11.14 -13.25
C LEU A 303 -15.17 10.61 -13.27
N PRO A 304 -15.77 10.43 -14.47
CA PRO A 304 -17.07 9.79 -14.65
C PRO A 304 -17.15 8.36 -14.08
N VAL A 305 -18.37 7.94 -13.72
CA VAL A 305 -18.64 6.67 -13.01
C VAL A 305 -18.21 5.44 -13.83
N ASP A 306 -18.38 5.46 -15.15
CA ASP A 306 -17.97 4.38 -16.06
C ASP A 306 -16.45 4.17 -16.05
N GLN A 307 -15.68 5.26 -15.99
CA GLN A 307 -14.21 5.19 -15.95
C GLN A 307 -13.72 4.68 -14.59
N LEU A 308 -14.35 5.13 -13.50
CA LEU A 308 -14.08 4.61 -12.15
C LEU A 308 -14.45 3.12 -12.04
N ALA A 309 -15.57 2.71 -12.65
CA ALA A 309 -15.98 1.30 -12.71
C ALA A 309 -14.97 0.43 -13.47
N HIS A 310 -14.39 0.96 -14.55
CA HIS A 310 -13.32 0.29 -15.29
C HIS A 310 -12.04 0.16 -14.45
N ALA A 311 -11.62 1.21 -13.73
CA ALA A 311 -10.46 1.13 -12.84
C ALA A 311 -10.64 0.10 -11.71
N LEU A 312 -11.84 0.03 -11.10
CA LEU A 312 -12.17 -1.01 -10.12
C LEU A 312 -12.11 -2.41 -10.75
N GLU A 313 -12.56 -2.57 -11.99
CA GLU A 313 -12.45 -3.84 -12.72
C GLU A 313 -10.99 -4.23 -12.98
N THR A 314 -10.13 -3.27 -13.35
CA THR A 314 -8.70 -3.49 -13.49
C THR A 314 -8.09 -3.98 -12.17
N ILE A 315 -8.35 -3.29 -11.06
CA ILE A 315 -7.87 -3.70 -9.73
C ILE A 315 -8.35 -5.11 -9.39
N ARG A 316 -9.64 -5.39 -9.59
CA ARG A 316 -10.23 -6.72 -9.36
C ARG A 316 -9.49 -7.82 -10.10
N ASN A 317 -9.10 -7.57 -11.35
CA ASN A 317 -8.35 -8.53 -12.14
C ASN A 317 -6.89 -8.69 -11.66
N GLN A 318 -6.25 -7.61 -11.20
CA GLN A 318 -4.91 -7.67 -10.63
C GLN A 318 -4.85 -8.49 -9.33
N VAL A 319 -5.81 -8.31 -8.42
CA VAL A 319 -5.81 -9.00 -7.11
C VAL A 319 -6.20 -10.49 -7.16
N LYS A 320 -6.40 -11.04 -8.37
CA LYS A 320 -6.57 -12.49 -8.58
C LYS A 320 -5.28 -13.28 -8.41
N ASN A 321 -4.12 -12.63 -8.51
CA ASN A 321 -2.80 -13.25 -8.32
C ASN A 321 -2.07 -12.65 -7.11
N GLU A 322 -1.08 -13.37 -6.58
CA GLU A 322 -0.35 -12.97 -5.36
C GLU A 322 0.43 -11.65 -5.55
N VAL A 323 1.03 -11.42 -6.72
CA VAL A 323 1.80 -10.18 -6.99
C VAL A 323 0.88 -8.96 -6.90
N GLY A 324 -0.27 -9.01 -7.56
CA GLY A 324 -1.27 -7.94 -7.52
C GLY A 324 -1.86 -7.73 -6.14
N ARG A 325 -2.04 -8.79 -5.33
CA ARG A 325 -2.44 -8.66 -3.92
C ARG A 325 -1.40 -7.91 -3.10
N GLY A 326 -0.14 -8.28 -3.22
CA GLY A 326 0.98 -7.60 -2.55
C GLY A 326 1.07 -6.13 -2.94
N LEU A 327 0.96 -5.82 -4.23
CA LEU A 327 0.95 -4.44 -4.73
C LEU A 327 -0.27 -3.64 -4.25
N PHE A 328 -1.45 -4.25 -4.25
CA PHE A 328 -2.67 -3.61 -3.76
C PHE A 328 -2.53 -3.22 -2.28
N LEU A 329 -1.93 -4.08 -1.45
CA LEU A 329 -1.64 -3.76 -0.05
C LEU A 329 -0.53 -2.72 0.10
N LYS A 330 0.58 -2.87 -0.63
CA LYS A 330 1.71 -1.93 -0.64
C LYS A 330 1.24 -0.49 -0.86
N TYR A 331 0.27 -0.29 -1.74
CA TYR A 331 -0.27 1.02 -2.08
C TYR A 331 -1.53 1.40 -1.31
N ALA A 332 -1.82 0.78 -0.16
CA ALA A 332 -3.00 1.06 0.66
C ALA A 332 -4.33 0.99 -0.13
N GLY A 333 -4.38 0.12 -1.13
CA GLY A 333 -5.52 -0.09 -2.00
C GLY A 333 -6.85 -0.36 -1.27
N PRO A 334 -6.88 -1.17 -0.18
CA PRO A 334 -8.10 -1.37 0.60
C PRO A 334 -8.72 -0.06 1.11
N LEU A 335 -7.89 0.87 1.58
CA LEU A 335 -8.33 2.20 2.02
C LEU A 335 -8.77 3.06 0.84
N ALA A 336 -8.07 2.99 -0.29
CA ALA A 336 -8.40 3.74 -1.51
C ALA A 336 -9.78 3.37 -2.07
N ILE A 337 -10.19 2.10 -1.97
CA ILE A 337 -11.49 1.64 -2.48
C ILE A 337 -12.64 1.73 -1.45
N THR A 338 -12.32 1.97 -0.18
CA THR A 338 -13.30 2.09 0.92
C THR A 338 -14.39 3.15 0.66
N PRO A 339 -14.10 4.38 0.18
CA PRO A 339 -15.13 5.38 -0.08
C PRO A 339 -16.23 4.92 -1.05
N PHE A 340 -15.91 4.00 -1.96
CA PHE A 340 -16.87 3.44 -2.91
C PHE A 340 -17.83 2.43 -2.28
N LEU A 341 -17.60 1.99 -1.04
CA LEU A 341 -18.53 1.14 -0.28
C LEU A 341 -19.76 1.89 0.24
N ARG A 342 -19.74 3.23 0.24
CA ARG A 342 -20.87 4.04 0.75
C ARG A 342 -22.14 3.79 -0.07
N PRO A 343 -23.33 3.80 0.55
CA PRO A 343 -24.62 3.64 -0.14
C PRO A 343 -24.88 4.67 -1.24
N THR A 344 -24.27 5.85 -1.13
CA THR A 344 -24.33 6.90 -2.16
C THR A 344 -23.71 6.47 -3.49
N ASN A 345 -22.82 5.47 -3.48
CA ASN A 345 -22.08 4.97 -4.64
C ASN A 345 -22.70 3.69 -5.23
N LYS A 346 -24.03 3.62 -5.36
CA LYS A 346 -24.78 2.40 -5.77
C LYS A 346 -24.19 1.65 -6.98
N ALA A 347 -23.76 2.39 -8.02
CA ALA A 347 -23.20 1.80 -9.23
C ALA A 347 -21.81 1.15 -9.04
N LEU A 348 -21.04 1.60 -8.04
CA LEU A 348 -19.65 1.17 -7.80
C LEU A 348 -19.51 0.30 -6.54
N GLN A 349 -20.47 0.35 -5.63
CA GLN A 349 -20.44 -0.33 -4.33
C GLN A 349 -20.19 -1.83 -4.47
N ASN A 350 -20.95 -2.50 -5.35
CA ASN A 350 -20.77 -3.93 -5.59
C ASN A 350 -19.40 -4.28 -6.19
N LYS A 351 -18.86 -3.41 -7.08
CA LYS A 351 -17.52 -3.60 -7.66
C LYS A 351 -16.42 -3.47 -6.61
N SER A 352 -16.53 -2.48 -5.72
CA SER A 352 -15.61 -2.31 -4.59
C SER A 352 -15.70 -3.50 -3.61
N LEU A 353 -16.91 -3.98 -3.30
CA LEU A 353 -17.10 -5.16 -2.46
C LEU A 353 -16.50 -6.42 -3.08
N ASP A 354 -16.65 -6.62 -4.39
CA ASP A 354 -16.06 -7.79 -5.08
C ASP A 354 -14.54 -7.84 -4.91
N ILE A 355 -13.87 -6.68 -4.93
CA ILE A 355 -12.41 -6.60 -4.69
C ILE A 355 -12.08 -7.01 -3.24
N HIS A 356 -12.82 -6.49 -2.25
CA HIS A 356 -12.61 -6.87 -0.85
C HIS A 356 -12.83 -8.37 -0.62
N ILE A 357 -13.85 -8.95 -1.24
CA ILE A 357 -14.12 -10.39 -1.17
C ILE A 357 -13.02 -11.20 -1.86
N GLN A 358 -12.50 -10.73 -2.99
CA GLN A 358 -11.37 -11.38 -3.68
C GLN A 358 -10.09 -11.40 -2.82
N MET A 359 -9.89 -10.40 -1.97
CA MET A 359 -8.80 -10.34 -0.98
C MET A 359 -9.04 -11.22 0.25
N CYS A 360 -10.28 -11.65 0.52
CA CYS A 360 -10.61 -12.57 1.62
C CYS A 360 -10.31 -14.04 1.34
N VAL A 361 -10.03 -14.39 0.08
CA VAL A 361 -9.60 -15.74 -0.30
C VAL A 361 -8.24 -16.03 0.35
N GLU A 362 -8.07 -17.25 0.86
CA GLU A 362 -6.84 -17.69 1.54
C GLU A 362 -5.59 -17.35 0.73
N SER A 363 -4.63 -16.70 1.38
CA SER A 363 -3.37 -16.24 0.80
C SER A 363 -2.38 -15.79 1.86
N THR A 364 -1.12 -15.61 1.48
CA THR A 364 -0.07 -15.06 2.35
C THR A 364 -0.34 -13.61 2.77
N PHE A 365 -1.26 -12.93 2.09
CA PHE A 365 -1.61 -11.52 2.31
C PHE A 365 -2.91 -11.31 3.09
N LEU A 366 -3.63 -12.38 3.46
CA LEU A 366 -4.95 -12.27 4.09
C LEU A 366 -4.89 -11.49 5.42
N ASP A 367 -3.92 -11.80 6.28
CA ASP A 367 -3.81 -11.15 7.59
C ASP A 367 -3.45 -9.66 7.43
N ASN A 368 -2.50 -9.33 6.55
CA ASN A 368 -2.14 -7.94 6.22
C ASN A 368 -3.34 -7.18 5.64
N PHE A 369 -4.17 -7.84 4.83
CA PHE A 369 -5.40 -7.25 4.32
C PHE A 369 -6.40 -6.97 5.44
N LEU A 370 -6.69 -7.94 6.32
CA LEU A 370 -7.61 -7.74 7.44
C LEU A 370 -7.10 -6.67 8.41
N ASP A 371 -5.80 -6.61 8.65
CA ASP A 371 -5.18 -5.53 9.43
C ASP A 371 -5.39 -4.16 8.77
N SER A 372 -5.22 -4.06 7.46
CA SER A 372 -5.47 -2.80 6.72
C SER A 372 -6.92 -2.30 6.81
N LEU A 373 -7.90 -3.19 7.05
CA LEU A 373 -9.31 -2.82 7.27
C LEU A 373 -9.62 -2.46 8.74
N SER A 374 -8.71 -2.76 9.67
CA SER A 374 -8.91 -2.65 11.12
C SER A 374 -8.78 -1.20 11.65
N ASN A 375 -9.54 -0.28 11.05
CA ASN A 375 -9.48 1.17 11.31
C ASN A 375 -10.86 1.84 11.32
N ASP A 376 -10.96 3.04 11.91
CA ASP A 376 -12.22 3.80 12.03
C ASP A 376 -12.89 4.07 10.66
N LEU A 377 -12.10 4.45 9.65
CA LEU A 377 -12.63 4.84 8.34
C LEU A 377 -13.42 3.69 7.69
N TRP A 378 -12.90 2.47 7.73
CA TRP A 378 -13.56 1.31 7.15
C TRP A 378 -14.85 0.97 7.91
N PHE A 379 -14.77 0.79 9.24
CA PHE A 379 -15.94 0.44 10.06
C PHE A 379 -17.03 1.52 10.01
N ARG A 380 -16.65 2.80 10.03
CA ARG A 380 -17.58 3.92 9.83
C ARG A 380 -18.27 3.82 8.49
N THR A 381 -17.52 3.61 7.41
CA THR A 381 -18.07 3.52 6.06
C THR A 381 -19.05 2.35 5.92
N VAL A 382 -18.68 1.18 6.44
CA VAL A 382 -19.55 -0.01 6.43
C VAL A 382 -20.79 0.19 7.30
N SER A 383 -20.68 0.88 8.44
CA SER A 383 -21.83 1.17 9.31
C SER A 383 -22.91 2.01 8.62
N LEU A 384 -22.51 2.93 7.73
CA LEU A 384 -23.45 3.71 6.92
C LEU A 384 -24.29 2.81 6.02
N THR A 385 -23.66 1.76 5.47
CA THR A 385 -24.34 0.77 4.64
C THR A 385 -25.41 -0.01 5.39
N PHE A 386 -25.20 -0.29 6.67
CA PHE A 386 -26.22 -0.96 7.50
C PHE A 386 -27.31 -0.02 8.01
N LYS A 387 -27.02 1.27 8.23
CA LYS A 387 -27.97 2.26 8.76
C LYS A 387 -29.03 2.70 7.74
N ASP A 388 -28.73 2.64 6.46
CA ASP A 388 -29.67 3.00 5.37
C ASP A 388 -30.73 1.91 5.09
N GLY A 389 -30.89 0.94 5.99
CA GLY A 389 -31.88 -0.14 5.84
C GLY A 389 -31.42 -1.20 4.85
N LEU A 390 -30.26 -1.82 5.12
CA LEU A 390 -29.79 -2.94 4.31
C LEU A 390 -30.76 -4.13 4.51
N GLU A 391 -31.58 -4.39 3.50
CA GLU A 391 -32.32 -5.65 3.41
C GLU A 391 -31.32 -6.82 3.31
N ALA A 392 -31.79 -8.04 3.58
CA ALA A 392 -30.98 -9.26 3.45
C ALA A 392 -30.65 -9.53 1.97
N ASP A 393 -29.77 -8.72 1.41
CA ASP A 393 -29.39 -8.72 0.01
C ASP A 393 -27.94 -9.23 -0.17
N ARG A 394 -27.50 -9.26 -1.43
CA ARG A 394 -26.15 -9.72 -1.78
C ARG A 394 -25.05 -8.81 -1.21
N THR A 395 -25.35 -7.56 -0.89
CA THR A 395 -24.44 -6.60 -0.26
C THR A 395 -24.22 -6.99 1.19
N ALA A 396 -25.30 -7.28 1.92
CA ALA A 396 -25.29 -7.76 3.30
C ALA A 396 -24.51 -9.07 3.44
N GLU A 397 -24.74 -10.02 2.52
CA GLU A 397 -24.00 -11.28 2.46
C GLU A 397 -22.48 -11.07 2.38
N LYS A 398 -22.01 -10.25 1.42
CA LYS A 398 -20.58 -9.98 1.26
C LYS A 398 -19.99 -9.25 2.47
N LEU A 399 -20.68 -8.22 2.98
CA LEU A 399 -20.22 -7.50 4.18
C LEU A 399 -20.16 -8.41 5.41
N SER A 400 -21.09 -9.36 5.54
CA SER A 400 -21.09 -10.33 6.64
C SER A 400 -19.82 -11.20 6.64
N VAL A 401 -19.29 -11.56 5.47
CA VAL A 401 -18.03 -12.33 5.36
C VAL A 401 -16.85 -11.52 5.92
N LEU A 402 -16.76 -10.25 5.54
CA LEU A 402 -15.70 -9.34 5.99
C LEU A 402 -15.78 -9.11 7.50
N LEU A 403 -16.97 -8.79 8.00
CA LEU A 403 -17.22 -8.59 9.44
C LEU A 403 -16.94 -9.86 10.23
N GLN A 404 -17.32 -11.02 9.72
CA GLN A 404 -17.03 -12.30 10.37
C GLN A 404 -15.51 -12.53 10.49
N LYS A 405 -14.74 -12.28 9.44
CA LYS A 405 -13.26 -12.39 9.50
C LYS A 405 -12.66 -11.39 10.47
N LEU A 406 -13.08 -10.13 10.41
CA LEU A 406 -12.58 -9.06 11.29
C LEU A 406 -12.95 -9.25 12.77
N SER A 407 -14.07 -9.93 13.06
CA SER A 407 -14.52 -10.21 14.43
C SER A 407 -13.63 -11.21 15.18
N LYS A 408 -12.81 -11.99 14.46
CA LYS A 408 -11.87 -12.93 15.07
C LYS A 408 -10.70 -12.23 15.75
N ASP A 409 -10.37 -11.02 15.30
CA ASP A 409 -9.31 -10.22 15.91
C ASP A 409 -9.88 -9.38 17.07
N ARG A 410 -9.43 -9.68 18.29
CA ARG A 410 -9.88 -9.00 19.51
C ARG A 410 -9.64 -7.49 19.49
N LYS A 411 -8.63 -7.00 18.76
CA LYS A 411 -8.34 -5.56 18.67
C LYS A 411 -9.47 -4.78 17.99
N ASN A 412 -10.29 -5.46 17.19
CA ASN A 412 -11.41 -4.86 16.48
C ASN A 412 -12.68 -4.72 17.32
N LYS A 413 -12.77 -5.38 18.48
CA LYS A 413 -13.95 -5.34 19.36
C LYS A 413 -14.42 -3.91 19.64
N LYS A 414 -13.48 -2.99 19.88
CA LYS A 414 -13.74 -1.56 20.07
C LYS A 414 -14.51 -0.90 18.91
N TYR A 415 -14.25 -1.31 17.66
CA TYR A 415 -14.95 -0.79 16.49
C TYR A 415 -16.34 -1.42 16.36
N PHE A 416 -16.47 -2.72 16.61
CA PHE A 416 -17.77 -3.39 16.63
C PHE A 416 -18.73 -2.73 17.65
N ASP A 417 -18.21 -2.40 18.83
CA ASP A 417 -18.96 -1.72 19.89
C ASP A 417 -19.28 -0.27 19.49
N ALA A 418 -18.28 0.51 19.07
CA ALA A 418 -18.45 1.93 18.73
C ALA A 418 -19.48 2.18 17.62
N PHE A 419 -19.59 1.27 16.66
CA PHE A 419 -20.52 1.39 15.53
C PHE A 419 -21.79 0.54 15.69
N GLY A 420 -21.95 -0.16 16.82
CA GLY A 420 -23.17 -0.89 17.18
C GLY A 420 -23.46 -2.12 16.30
N PHE A 421 -22.43 -2.75 15.75
CA PHE A 421 -22.56 -3.86 14.80
C PHE A 421 -23.22 -5.10 15.41
N MET A 422 -23.07 -5.33 16.73
CA MET A 422 -23.75 -6.44 17.43
C MET A 422 -25.28 -6.35 17.27
N LYS A 423 -25.85 -5.19 17.57
CA LYS A 423 -27.30 -4.97 17.46
C LYS A 423 -27.79 -5.06 16.01
N VAL A 424 -26.96 -4.61 15.06
CA VAL A 424 -27.25 -4.75 13.61
C VAL A 424 -27.29 -6.22 13.22
N ALA A 425 -26.29 -7.01 13.62
CA ALA A 425 -26.21 -8.43 13.30
C ALA A 425 -27.38 -9.22 13.91
N GLU A 426 -27.72 -8.96 15.17
CA GLU A 426 -28.88 -9.57 15.84
C GLU A 426 -30.20 -9.25 15.17
N ASN A 427 -30.41 -7.99 14.79
CA ASN A 427 -31.63 -7.57 14.09
C ASN A 427 -31.72 -8.20 12.70
N MET A 428 -30.62 -8.25 11.95
CA MET A 428 -30.58 -8.88 10.63
C MET A 428 -30.80 -10.38 10.72
N LEU A 429 -30.28 -11.05 11.76
CA LEU A 429 -30.49 -12.48 11.98
C LEU A 429 -31.97 -12.81 12.24
N LYS A 430 -32.74 -11.93 12.90
CA LYS A 430 -34.19 -12.11 13.08
C LYS A 430 -34.98 -12.08 11.76
N SER A 431 -34.45 -11.39 10.75
CA SER A 431 -35.08 -11.22 9.44
C SER A 431 -34.61 -12.25 8.40
N CYS A 432 -33.58 -13.06 8.70
CA CYS A 432 -33.03 -14.06 7.80
C CYS A 432 -33.42 -15.48 8.25
N ALA A 433 -33.74 -16.39 7.31
CA ALA A 433 -34.02 -17.79 7.65
C ALA A 433 -32.78 -18.49 8.24
N ASP A 434 -33.01 -19.40 9.20
CA ASP A 434 -31.99 -20.03 10.06
C ASP A 434 -30.89 -20.86 9.37
N GLN A 435 -30.88 -20.96 8.03
CA GLN A 435 -30.02 -21.86 7.24
C GLN A 435 -29.26 -21.16 6.08
N GLY A 436 -29.25 -19.83 6.02
CA GLY A 436 -28.54 -19.07 4.95
C GLY A 436 -27.07 -18.77 5.27
N PHE A 437 -26.25 -18.58 4.22
CA PHE A 437 -24.83 -18.19 4.35
C PHE A 437 -24.66 -16.89 5.17
N LEU A 438 -25.55 -15.91 4.97
CA LEU A 438 -25.64 -14.70 5.79
C LEU A 438 -25.84 -15.01 7.27
N ALA A 439 -26.81 -15.86 7.61
CA ALA A 439 -27.13 -16.22 8.99
C ALA A 439 -25.95 -16.90 9.70
N LEU A 440 -25.21 -17.76 8.99
CA LEU A 440 -24.00 -18.41 9.52
C LEU A 440 -22.90 -17.39 9.87
N ASN A 441 -22.62 -16.45 8.97
CA ASN A 441 -21.62 -15.41 9.21
C ASN A 441 -22.00 -14.49 10.36
N LEU A 442 -23.27 -14.10 10.45
CA LEU A 442 -23.78 -13.26 11.54
C LEU A 442 -23.69 -13.97 12.89
N ARG A 443 -24.11 -15.23 12.99
CA ARG A 443 -23.97 -16.03 14.22
C ARG A 443 -22.50 -16.17 14.64
N SER A 444 -21.61 -16.46 13.70
CA SER A 444 -20.17 -16.52 13.98
C SER A 444 -19.63 -15.18 14.48
N THR A 445 -20.06 -14.07 13.89
CA THR A 445 -19.65 -12.72 14.31
C THR A 445 -20.09 -12.43 15.74
N ILE A 446 -21.37 -12.71 16.06
CA ILE A 446 -21.93 -12.54 17.40
C ILE A 446 -21.17 -13.39 18.43
N ASN A 447 -20.91 -14.66 18.11
CA ASN A 447 -20.20 -15.57 19.00
C ASN A 447 -18.77 -15.09 19.29
N ASN A 448 -18.02 -14.66 18.26
CA ASN A 448 -16.64 -14.17 18.42
C ASN A 448 -16.56 -12.92 19.31
N LEU A 449 -17.58 -12.06 19.27
CA LEU A 449 -17.62 -10.82 20.04
C LEU A 449 -18.15 -11.03 21.47
N SER A 450 -18.92 -12.10 21.69
CA SER A 450 -19.46 -12.49 23.00
C SER A 450 -18.45 -13.27 23.85
N SER A 451 -17.49 -13.95 23.20
CA SER A 451 -16.28 -14.50 23.85
C SER A 451 -15.25 -13.42 24.19
#